data_AF-A0A8J2NTD9-F1
#
_entry.id   AF-A0A8J2NTD9-F1
#
_cell.length_a   1.000
_cell.length_b   1.000
_cell.length_c   1.000
_cell.angle_alpha   90.00
_cell.angle_beta   90.00
_cell.angle_gamma   90.00
#
_symmetry.space_group_name_H-M   'P 1'
#
loop_
_entity.id
_entity.type
_entity.pdbx_description
1 polymer ?
#
loop_
_entity_poly.entity_id
_entity_poly.type
_entity_poly.pdbx_seq_one_letter_code
_entity_poly.pdbx_strand_id
1 'polypeptide(L)' 'MDLFIGGSELTGKTLVSGLCLLSQHIQVQDKMANEITTLVGSRSVTLSDKQSLPYVEATVLEIMRLSRVVTVGLPHA' A
#
# COMPACT_ATOMS: atom_id res chain seq x y z
N MET A 1 -0.20 2.93 25.54
CA MET A 1 -0.37 1.66 24.77
C MET A 1 -1.22 1.89 23.51
N ASP A 2 -1.98 2.98 23.50
CA ASP A 2 -2.92 3.41 22.45
C ASP A 2 -2.25 3.64 21.09
N LEU A 3 -1.01 4.15 21.06
CA LEU A 3 -0.26 4.34 19.81
C LEU A 3 0.10 3.02 19.12
N PHE A 4 0.51 2.00 19.89
CA PHE A 4 0.90 0.70 19.35
C PHE A 4 -0.31 -0.13 18.93
N ILE A 5 -1.37 -0.10 19.74
CA ILE A 5 -2.63 -0.80 19.48
C ILE A 5 -3.37 -0.15 18.31
N GLY A 6 -3.55 1.18 18.34
CA GLY A 6 -4.16 1.93 17.24
C GLY A 6 -3.35 1.83 15.96
N GLY A 7 -2.01 1.90 16.03
CA GLY A 7 -1.13 1.75 14.89
C GLY A 7 -1.18 0.34 14.27
N SER A 8 -1.20 -0.71 15.08
CA SER A 8 -1.29 -2.10 14.60
C SER A 8 -2.63 -2.40 13.95
N GLU A 9 -3.74 -1.95 14.55
CA GLU A 9 -5.08 -2.15 13.99
C GLU A 9 -5.28 -1.40 12.67
N LEU A 10 -4.81 -0.13 12.58
CA LEU A 10 -4.89 0.65 11.34
C LEU A 10 -4.02 0.07 10.24
N THR A 11 -2.79 -0.34 10.58
CA THR A 11 -1.85 -0.90 9.60
C THR A 11 -2.34 -2.26 9.10
N GLY A 12 -2.86 -3.11 9.99
CA GLY A 12 -3.47 -4.39 9.64
C GLY A 12 -4.68 -4.22 8.71
N LYS A 13 -5.60 -3.31 9.04
CA LYS A 13 -6.76 -3.00 8.18
C LYS A 13 -6.36 -2.40 6.83
N THR A 14 -5.32 -1.56 6.80
CA THR A 14 -4.78 -0.98 5.56
C THR A 14 -4.16 -2.05 4.67
N LEU A 15 -3.42 -3.00 5.24
CA LEU A 15 -2.84 -4.12 4.49
C LEU A 15 -3.92 -5.03 3.90
N VAL A 16 -4.93 -5.39 4.69
CA VAL A 16 -6.05 -6.23 4.22
C VAL A 16 -6.85 -5.52 3.13
N SER A 17 -7.14 -4.22 3.32
CA SER A 17 -7.84 -3.41 2.31
C SER A 17 -7.00 -3.26 1.03
N GLY A 18 -5.69 -3.03 1.17
CA GLY A 18 -4.76 -2.97 0.04
C GLY A 18 -4.69 -4.27 -0.76
N LEU A 19 -4.61 -5.42 -0.07
CA LEU A 19 -4.66 -6.74 -0.71
C LEU A 19 -6.01 -6.99 -1.41
N CYS A 20 -7.11 -6.56 -0.80
CA CYS A 20 -8.46 -6.66 -1.40
C CYS A 20 -8.61 -5.77 -2.65
N LEU A 21 -8.02 -4.57 -2.64
CA LEU A 21 -8.00 -3.70 -3.81
C LEU A 21 -7.15 -4.29 -4.93
N LEU A 22 -5.97 -4.83 -4.61
CA LEU A 22 -5.12 -5.50 -5.58
C LEU A 22 -5.79 -6.75 -6.18
N SER A 23 -6.51 -7.54 -5.37
CA SER A 23 -7.22 -8.72 -5.86
C SER A 23 -8.40 -8.39 -6.76
N GLN A 24 -9.02 -7.22 -6.62
CA GLN A 24 -10.07 -6.72 -7.52
C GLN A 24 -9.50 -6.08 -8.79
N HIS A 25 -8.24 -5.64 -8.75
CA HIS A 25 -7.57 -4.93 -9.83
C HIS A 25 -6.32 -5.67 -10.33
N ILE A 26 -6.51 -6.88 -10.88
CA ILE A 26 -5.43 -7.71 -11.45
C ILE A 26 -4.58 -6.94 -12.48
N GLN A 27 -5.19 -6.05 -13.27
CA GLN A 27 -4.44 -5.21 -14.22
C GLN A 27 -3.45 -4.25 -13.55
N VAL A 28 -3.77 -3.77 -12.35
CA VAL A 28 -2.86 -2.91 -11.57
C VAL A 28 -1.72 -3.76 -11.01
N GLN A 29 -2.03 -4.96 -10.53
CA GLN A 29 -1.03 -5.93 -10.05
C GLN A 29 -0.04 -6.32 -11.15
N ASP A 30 -0.53 -6.58 -12.37
CA ASP A 30 0.29 -6.92 -13.53
C ASP A 30 1.24 -5.78 -13.92
N LYS A 31 0.72 -4.54 -13.98
CA LYS A 31 1.55 -3.35 -14.21
C LYS A 31 2.62 -3.15 -13.13
N MET A 32 2.27 -3.38 -11.87
CA MET A 32 3.21 -3.30 -10.75
C MET A 32 4.30 -4.36 -10.86
N ALA A 33 3.92 -5.60 -11.16
CA ALA A 33 4.87 -6.71 -11.35
C ALA A 33 5.79 -6.43 -12.54
N ASN A 34 5.26 -5.93 -13.66
CA ASN A 34 6.06 -5.58 -14.82
C ASN A 34 7.05 -4.44 -14.54
N GLU A 35 6.63 -3.39 -13.81
CA GLU A 35 7.54 -2.30 -13.39
C GLU A 35 8.68 -2.85 -12.51
N ILE A 36 8.36 -3.70 -11.53
CA ILE A 36 9.34 -4.33 -10.64
C ILE A 36 10.29 -5.22 -11.44
N THR A 37 9.78 -6.10 -12.31
CA THR A 37 10.61 -6.98 -13.13
C THR A 37 11.49 -6.19 -14.10
N THR A 38 11.02 -5.05 -14.62
CA THR A 38 11.80 -4.23 -15.56
C THR A 38 12.91 -3.45 -14.85
N LEU A 39 12.63 -2.86 -13.69
CA LEU A 39 13.54 -1.92 -13.02
C LEU A 39 14.41 -2.58 -11.95
N VAL A 40 13.89 -3.58 -11.24
CA VAL A 40 14.60 -4.32 -10.20
C VAL A 40 15.14 -5.65 -10.75
N GLY A 41 14.42 -6.31 -11.66
CA GLY A 41 14.83 -7.60 -12.21
C GLY A 41 14.59 -8.75 -11.22
N SER A 42 15.58 -9.63 -11.06
CA SER A 42 15.44 -10.87 -10.27
C SER A 42 15.97 -10.76 -8.83
N ARG A 43 16.40 -9.57 -8.40
CA ARG A 43 16.85 -9.30 -7.01
C ARG A 43 15.66 -8.97 -6.12
N SER A 44 15.84 -9.11 -4.80
CA SER A 44 14.82 -8.68 -3.83
C SER A 44 14.66 -7.16 -3.84
N VAL A 45 13.42 -6.68 -3.72
CA VAL A 45 13.10 -5.24 -3.64
C VAL A 45 13.61 -4.69 -2.31
N THR A 46 14.38 -3.61 -2.37
CA THR A 46 14.85 -2.88 -1.20
C THR A 46 14.18 -1.51 -1.09
N LEU A 47 14.16 -0.93 0.11
CA LEU A 47 13.59 0.40 0.37
C LEU A 47 14.24 1.51 -0.49
N SER A 48 15.49 1.33 -0.89
CA SER A 48 16.20 2.23 -1.80
C SER A 48 15.62 2.23 -3.22
N ASP A 49 15.00 1.13 -3.66
CA ASP A 49 14.36 1.02 -4.98
C ASP A 49 13.05 1.79 -5.05
N LYS A 50 12.54 2.29 -3.92
CA LYS A 50 11.28 3.04 -3.85
C LYS A 50 11.27 4.24 -4.80
N GLN A 51 12.39 4.97 -4.92
CA GLN A 51 12.50 6.11 -5.86
C GLN A 51 12.49 5.67 -7.33
N SER A 52 12.90 4.44 -7.61
CA SER A 52 12.92 3.88 -8.95
C SER A 52 11.58 3.25 -9.35
N LEU A 53 10.61 3.13 -8.43
CA LEU A 53 9.34 2.44 -8.67
C LEU A 53 8.16 3.41 -8.51
N PRO A 54 7.97 4.36 -9.45
CA PRO A 54 6.96 5.40 -9.33
C PRO A 54 5.53 4.86 -9.36
N TYR A 55 5.24 3.80 -10.11
CA TYR A 55 3.89 3.22 -10.18
C TYR A 55 3.55 2.41 -8.92
N VAL A 56 4.51 1.66 -8.39
CA VAL A 56 4.39 1.00 -7.07
C VAL A 56 4.12 2.04 -5.99
N GLU A 57 4.90 3.12 -5.95
CA GLU A 57 4.74 4.18 -4.94
C GLU A 57 3.36 4.84 -5.05
N ALA A 58 2.92 5.20 -6.26
CA ALA A 58 1.60 5.78 -6.49
C ALA A 58 0.47 4.85 -6.04
N THR A 59 0.59 3.54 -6.27
CA THR A 59 -0.41 2.54 -5.86
C THR A 59 -0.51 2.45 -4.33
N VAL A 60 0.63 2.46 -3.63
CA VAL A 60 0.67 2.45 -2.16
C VAL A 60 0.07 3.74 -1.58
N LEU A 61 0.39 4.89 -2.18
CA LEU A 61 -0.20 6.18 -1.79
C LEU A 61 -1.72 6.17 -1.98
N GLU A 62 -2.22 5.58 -3.07
CA GLU A 62 -3.66 5.50 -3.34
C GLU A 62 -4.38 4.55 -2.37
N ILE A 63 -3.77 3.41 -2.03
CA ILE A 63 -4.28 2.52 -0.97
C ILE A 63 -4.35 3.25 0.37
N MET A 64 -3.32 4.03 0.73
CA MET A 64 -3.34 4.85 1.95
C MET A 64 -4.40 5.95 1.88
N ARG A 65 -4.62 6.58 0.72
CA ARG A 65 -5.69 7.59 0.53
C ARG A 65 -7.07 6.98 0.77
N LEU A 66 -7.31 5.79 0.21
CA LEU A 66 -8.57 5.05 0.38
C LEU A 66 -8.75 4.58 1.84
N SER A 67 -7.67 4.13 2.50
CA SER A 67 -7.70 3.75 3.91
C SER A 67 -7.99 4.96 4.83
N ARG A 68 -7.44 6.14 4.51
CA ARG A 68 -7.65 7.37 5.28
C ARG A 68 -9.10 7.84 5.24
N VAL A 69 -9.80 7.66 4.11
CA VAL A 69 -11.25 7.91 3.99
C VAL A 69 -12.08 7.04 4.95
N VAL A 70 -11.66 5.81 5.21
CA VAL A 70 -12.33 4.91 6.19
C VAL A 70 -12.15 5.40 7.63
N THR A 71 -11.14 6.24 7.91
CA THR A 71 -10.82 6.74 9.26
C THR A 71 -11.32 8.17 9.55
N VAL A 72 -11.97 8.87 8.60
CA VAL A 72 -12.59 10.19 8.86
C VAL A 72 -13.91 10.01 9.62
N GLY A 73 -13.82 9.48 10.84
CA GLY A 73 -14.99 9.18 11.65
C GLY A 73 -14.69 8.94 13.12
N LEU A 74 -13.50 9.31 13.63
CA LEU A 74 -13.32 9.42 15.07
C LEU A 74 -13.94 10.75 15.52
N PRO A 75 -15.09 10.74 16.22
CA PRO A 75 -15.67 11.95 16.76
C PRO A 75 -14.66 12.57 17.73
N HIS A 76 -14.45 13.87 17.58
CA HIS A 76 -13.73 14.64 18.58
C HIS A 76 -14.58 14.62 19.85
N ALA A 77 -14.00 14.20 20.97
CA ALA A 77 -14.56 14.41 22.31
C ALA A 77 -14.00 15.72 22.88
#